data_AF-A0A7W0VC03-F1
#
_entry.id   AF-A0A7W0VC03-F1
#
_cell.length_a   1.000
_cell.length_b   1.000
_cell.length_c   1.000
_cell.angle_alpha   90.00
_cell.angle_beta   90.00
_cell.angle_gamma   90.00
#
_symmetry.space_group_name_H-M   'P 1'
#
loop_
_entity.id
_entity.type
_entity.pdbx_description
1 polymer ?
#
loop_
_entity_poly.entity_id
_entity_poly.type
_entity_poly.pdbx_seq_one_letter_code
_entity_poly.pdbx_strand_id
1 'polypeptide(L)'
;MTADINTTATAIEAFVQHYIAAGVAPKEVQVRPSGDDLDVIKVWIDLGSAKVDVQAWARECEIAIEQHVPDAAAFQIAVRVESEP
;
A
#
# COMPACT_ATOMS: atom_id res chain seq x y z
N MET A 1 -19.52 9.81 8.08
CA MET A 1 -18.33 10.69 8.21
C MET A 1 -17.60 10.59 6.90
N THR A 2 -17.22 11.71 6.28
CA THR A 2 -16.36 11.66 5.08
C THR A 2 -14.98 11.20 5.54
N ALA A 3 -14.45 10.13 4.95
CA ALA A 3 -13.10 9.67 5.25
C ALA A 3 -12.10 10.79 4.89
N ASP A 4 -11.15 11.08 5.79
CA ASP A 4 -10.08 12.02 5.52
C ASP A 4 -8.93 11.28 4.83
N ILE A 5 -8.46 11.79 3.68
CA ILE A 5 -7.46 11.11 2.86
C ILE A 5 -6.12 10.98 3.58
N ASN A 6 -5.74 11.97 4.40
CA ASN A 6 -4.49 11.93 5.15
C ASN A 6 -4.55 10.88 6.27
N THR A 7 -5.64 10.84 7.01
CA THR A 7 -5.90 9.82 8.05
C THR A 7 -5.93 8.43 7.44
N THR A 8 -6.55 8.28 6.28
CA THR A 8 -6.61 7.00 5.55
C THR A 8 -5.22 6.59 5.07
N ALA A 9 -4.44 7.50 4.51
CA ALA A 9 -3.06 7.24 4.10
C ALA A 9 -2.18 6.78 5.28
N THR A 10 -2.32 7.40 6.46
CA THR A 10 -1.62 6.96 7.69
C THR A 10 -2.07 5.58 8.14
N ALA A 11 -3.36 5.26 8.07
CA ALA A 11 -3.86 3.92 8.41
C ALA A 11 -3.32 2.84 7.45
N ILE A 12 -3.27 3.14 6.15
CA ILE A 12 -2.67 2.27 5.14
C ILE A 12 -1.17 2.09 5.42
N GLU A 13 -0.43 3.16 5.72
CA GLU A 13 1.00 3.08 6.05
C GLU A 13 1.26 2.16 7.24
N ALA A 14 0.51 2.33 8.33
CA ALA A 14 0.63 1.50 9.52
C ALA A 14 0.28 0.03 9.25
N PHE A 15 -0.73 -0.24 8.41
CA PHE A 15 -1.09 -1.59 8.00
C PHE A 15 0.04 -2.23 7.18
N VAL A 16 0.52 -1.55 6.14
CA VAL A 16 1.51 -2.10 5.20
C VAL A 16 2.87 -2.32 5.88
N GLN A 17 3.26 -1.49 6.85
CA GLN A 17 4.48 -1.70 7.65
C GLN A 17 4.54 -3.06 8.37
N HIS A 18 3.38 -3.68 8.62
CA HIS A 18 3.27 -4.99 9.26
C HIS A 18 2.74 -6.08 8.34
N TYR A 19 2.44 -5.75 7.09
CA TYR A 19 1.91 -6.68 6.11
C TYR A 19 2.99 -7.66 5.65
N ILE A 20 2.64 -8.94 5.56
CA ILE A 20 3.54 -10.00 5.10
C ILE A 20 2.80 -10.80 4.03
N ALA A 21 3.34 -10.80 2.82
CA ALA A 21 2.85 -11.60 1.69
C ALA A 21 3.98 -12.40 1.05
N ALA A 22 3.67 -13.61 0.59
CA ALA A 22 4.66 -14.59 0.11
C ALA A 22 5.84 -14.83 1.09
N GLY A 23 5.61 -14.66 2.40
CA GLY A 23 6.64 -14.78 3.44
C GLY A 23 7.65 -13.61 3.50
N VAL A 24 7.37 -12.51 2.79
CA VAL A 24 8.24 -11.33 2.71
C VAL A 24 7.57 -10.15 3.40
N ALA A 25 8.30 -9.53 4.32
CA ALA A 25 7.94 -8.25 4.92
C ALA A 25 8.57 -7.10 4.12
N PRO A 26 7.89 -5.95 3.97
CA PRO A 26 8.47 -4.75 3.40
C PRO A 26 9.74 -4.30 4.12
N LYS A 27 10.71 -3.83 3.35
CA LYS A 27 11.93 -3.18 3.85
C LYS A 27 11.68 -1.69 4.05
N GLU A 28 11.00 -1.06 3.08
CA GLU A 28 10.58 0.34 3.14
C GLU A 28 9.15 0.46 2.62
N VAL A 29 8.38 1.35 3.24
CA VAL A 29 7.00 1.67 2.86
C VAL A 29 6.86 3.18 2.87
N GLN A 30 6.28 3.72 1.82
CA GLN A 30 5.87 5.12 1.76
C GLN A 30 4.44 5.21 1.26
N VAL A 31 3.58 5.89 2.03
CA VAL A 31 2.19 6.11 1.65
C VAL A 31 1.88 7.60 1.67
N ARG A 32 1.35 8.10 0.55
CA ARG A 32 1.04 9.52 0.38
C ARG A 32 -0.23 9.69 -0.47
N PRO A 33 -1.10 10.64 -0.11
CA PRO A 33 -2.10 11.15 -1.05
C PRO A 33 -1.41 11.67 -2.32
N SER A 34 -2.06 11.51 -3.47
CA SER A 34 -1.57 12.09 -4.72
C SER A 34 -1.69 13.61 -4.69
N GLY A 35 -0.66 14.32 -5.16
CA GLY A 35 -0.72 15.78 -5.30
C GLY A 35 -1.54 16.24 -6.50
N ASP A 36 -1.73 15.36 -7.48
CA ASP A 36 -2.41 15.66 -8.75
C ASP A 36 -3.86 15.15 -8.79
N ASP A 37 -4.22 14.25 -7.88
CA ASP A 37 -5.54 13.60 -7.84
C ASP A 37 -6.01 13.50 -6.38
N LEU A 38 -7.15 14.12 -6.08
CA LEU A 38 -7.67 14.23 -4.73
C LEU A 38 -8.24 12.92 -4.19
N ASP A 39 -8.51 11.95 -5.07
CA ASP A 39 -9.13 10.68 -4.71
C ASP A 39 -8.14 9.51 -4.74
N VAL A 40 -6.85 9.76 -5.00
CA VAL A 40 -5.82 8.71 -5.13
C VAL A 40 -4.86 8.72 -3.95
N ILE A 41 -4.63 7.55 -3.35
CA ILE A 41 -3.55 7.30 -2.40
C ILE A 41 -2.50 6.42 -3.08
N LYS A 42 -1.26 6.91 -3.15
CA LYS A 42 -0.12 6.17 -3.72
C LYS A 42 0.61 5.44 -2.60
N VAL A 43 0.85 4.15 -2.82
CA VAL A 43 1.56 3.25 -1.90
C VAL A 43 2.79 2.74 -2.64
N TRP A 44 3.98 3.04 -2.13
CA TRP A 44 5.25 2.56 -2.66
C TRP A 44 5.93 1.66 -1.64
N ILE A 45 6.39 0.49 -2.10
CA ILE A 45 6.91 -0.57 -1.24
C ILE A 45 8.20 -1.11 -1.86
N ASP A 46 9.29 -1.04 -1.10
CA ASP A 46 10.55 -1.73 -1.41
C ASP A 46 10.60 -3.05 -0.62
N LEU A 47 10.72 -4.17 -1.33
CA LEU A 47 10.90 -5.50 -0.74
C LEU A 47 12.38 -5.88 -0.55
N GLY A 48 13.32 -5.00 -0.91
CA GLY A 48 14.75 -5.27 -0.91
C GLY A 48 15.09 -6.42 -1.86
N SER A 49 16.00 -7.31 -1.47
CA SER A 49 16.48 -8.44 -2.28
C SER A 49 15.53 -9.65 -2.34
N ALA A 50 14.25 -9.46 -2.01
CA ALA A 50 13.25 -10.50 -2.07
C ALA A 50 13.04 -11.01 -3.51
N LYS A 51 13.10 -12.34 -3.70
CA LYS A 51 12.85 -12.97 -5.00
C LYS A 51 11.40 -13.43 -5.13
N VAL A 52 10.50 -12.46 -5.30
CA VAL A 52 9.05 -12.69 -5.47
C VAL A 52 8.55 -12.01 -6.74
N ASP A 53 7.37 -12.43 -7.21
CA ASP A 53 6.65 -11.70 -8.24
C ASP A 53 6.08 -10.41 -7.63
N VAL A 54 6.72 -9.28 -7.92
CA VAL A 54 6.33 -7.97 -7.39
C VAL A 54 4.94 -7.54 -7.84
N GLN A 55 4.45 -7.99 -9.01
CA GLN A 55 3.10 -7.66 -9.49
C GLN A 55 2.05 -8.45 -8.72
N ALA A 56 2.30 -9.74 -8.48
CA ALA A 56 1.43 -10.55 -7.63
C ALA A 56 1.41 -10.01 -6.19
N TRP A 57 2.56 -9.67 -5.63
CA TRP A 57 2.67 -9.10 -4.29
C TRP A 57 1.90 -7.77 -4.20
N ALA A 58 2.08 -6.86 -5.17
CA ALA A 58 1.37 -5.58 -5.22
C ALA A 58 -0.15 -5.77 -5.21
N ARG A 59 -0.65 -6.71 -6.02
CA ARG A 59 -2.07 -7.01 -6.12
C ARG A 59 -2.63 -7.61 -4.82
N GLU A 60 -1.90 -8.53 -4.19
CA GLU A 60 -2.28 -9.08 -2.89
C GLU A 60 -2.32 -7.98 -1.82
N CYS A 61 -1.33 -7.09 -1.79
CA CYS A 61 -1.29 -5.98 -0.85
C CYS A 61 -2.46 -5.00 -1.05
N GLU A 62 -2.78 -4.65 -2.30
CA GLU A 62 -3.93 -3.80 -2.64
C GLU A 62 -5.24 -4.40 -2.11
N ILE A 63 -5.48 -5.70 -2.38
CA ILE A 63 -6.66 -6.42 -1.87
C ILE A 63 -6.66 -6.45 -0.33
N ALA A 64 -5.52 -6.67 0.29
CA ALA A 64 -5.41 -6.73 1.74
C ALA A 64 -5.71 -5.36 2.39
N ILE A 65 -5.26 -4.26 1.78
CA ILE A 65 -5.59 -2.90 2.19
C ILE A 65 -7.11 -2.68 2.12
N GLU A 66 -7.73 -2.99 0.98
CA GLU A 66 -9.18 -2.82 0.79
C GLU A 66 -10.01 -3.61 1.83
N GLN A 67 -9.53 -4.77 2.26
CA GLN A 67 -10.21 -5.62 3.23
C GLN A 67 -10.02 -5.19 4.69
N HIS A 68 -8.86 -4.60 5.04
CA HIS A 68 -8.48 -4.35 6.43
C HIS A 68 -8.45 -2.87 6.82
N VAL A 69 -8.51 -1.96 5.84
CA VAL A 69 -8.58 -0.52 6.05
C VAL A 69 -9.92 -0.03 5.48
N PRO A 70 -11.01 -0.02 6.27
CA PRO A 70 -12.37 0.26 5.78
C PRO A 70 -12.50 1.60 5.03
N ASP A 71 -11.76 2.61 5.48
CA ASP A 71 -11.79 3.96 4.88
C ASP A 71 -11.07 4.01 3.52
N ALA A 72 -10.23 3.01 3.19
CA ALA A 72 -9.56 2.93 1.89
C ALA A 72 -10.55 2.73 0.74
N ALA A 73 -11.73 2.15 0.98
CA ALA A 73 -12.77 1.97 -0.02
C ALA A 73 -13.33 3.30 -0.59
N ALA A 74 -13.07 4.43 0.08
CA ALA A 74 -13.46 5.75 -0.40
C ALA A 74 -12.46 6.36 -1.41
N PHE A 75 -11.31 5.73 -1.62
CA PHE A 75 -10.22 6.25 -2.44
C PHE A 75 -9.72 5.19 -3.43
N GLN A 76 -9.11 5.65 -4.52
CA GLN A 76 -8.35 4.80 -5.40
C GLN A 76 -6.96 4.54 -4.78
N ILE A 77 -6.66 3.28 -4.50
CA ILE A 77 -5.35 2.87 -3.97
C ILE A 77 -4.45 2.44 -5.14
N ALA A 78 -3.30 3.08 -5.28
CA ALA A 78 -2.33 2.76 -6.32
C ALA A 78 -1.07 2.15 -5.68
N VAL A 79 -0.99 0.82 -5.66
CA VAL A 79 0.15 0.09 -5.08
C VAL A 79 1.22 -0.15 -6.13
N ARG A 80 2.45 0.28 -5.83
CA ARG A 80 3.65 -0.04 -6.58
C ARG A 80 4.66 -0.74 -5.68
N VAL A 81 5.13 -1.88 -6.14
CA VAL A 81 6.12 -2.70 -5.45
C VAL A 81 7.36 -2.81 -6.30
N GLU A 82 8.52 -2.70 -5.67
CA GLU A 82 9.80 -3.00 -6.29
C GLU A 82 10.65 -3.90 -5.41
N SER A 83 11.60 -4.58 -6.03
CA SER A 83 12.62 -5.38 -5.38
C SER A 83 13.97 -5.11 -6.06
N GLU A 84 15.05 -5.19 -5.30
CA GLU A 84 16.40 -5.18 -5.84
C GLU A 84 16.58 -6.36 -6.84
N PRO A 85 17.29 -6.15 -7.96
CA PRO A 85 17.53 -7.19 -8.97
C PRO A 85 18.39 -8.37 -8.48
#